data_AF-A0A3P7JDV2-F1
#
_entry.id   AF-A0A3P7JDV2-F1
#
_cell.length_a   1.000
_cell.length_b   1.000
_cell.length_c   1.000
_cell.angle_alpha   90.00
_cell.angle_beta   90.00
_cell.angle_gamma   90.00
#
_symmetry.space_group_name_H-M   'P 1'
#
loop_
_entity.id
_entity.type
_entity.pdbx_description
1 polymer ?
#
loop_
_entity_poly.entity_id
_entity_poly.type
_entity_poly.pdbx_seq_one_letter_code
_entity_poly.pdbx_strand_id
1 'polypeptide(L)'
;MTNPNNCAGCVCPGGYGGTLCNQRPAGCGETLAATDRWQVERFTFGNAQIATLRDTFVTCNYWITAPLGRQIQVRVTWMEEPKCGTGCRVNSIEPKFKADQRATNPR
;
A
#
# COMPACT_ATOMS: atom_id res chain seq x y z
N MET A 1 -4.97 -13.34 11.18
CA MET A 1 -4.91 -14.72 11.71
C MET A 1 -3.76 -14.76 12.69
N THR A 2 -3.90 -15.44 13.83
CA THR A 2 -2.79 -15.62 14.78
C THR A 2 -1.63 -16.33 14.08
N ASN A 3 -0.41 -15.85 14.32
CA ASN A 3 0.78 -16.44 13.74
C ASN A 3 1.08 -17.79 14.42
N PRO A 4 1.09 -18.91 13.68
CA PRO A 4 1.33 -20.23 14.28
C PRO A 4 2.75 -20.39 14.82
N ASN A 5 3.71 -19.61 14.34
CA ASN A 5 5.10 -19.61 14.83
C ASN A 5 5.32 -18.63 16.00
N ASN A 6 4.39 -17.71 16.23
CA ASN A 6 4.44 -16.74 17.32
C ASN A 6 3.01 -16.36 17.75
N CYS A 7 2.48 -17.05 18.74
CA CYS A 7 1.11 -16.86 19.21
C CYS A 7 0.84 -15.48 19.82
N ALA A 8 1.87 -14.67 20.08
CA ALA A 8 1.73 -13.31 20.58
C ALA A 8 1.44 -12.28 19.46
N GLY A 9 1.43 -12.67 18.18
CA GLY A 9 1.19 -11.75 17.06
C GLY A 9 0.34 -12.34 15.95
N CYS A 10 -0.19 -11.47 15.09
CA CYS A 10 -0.92 -11.86 13.89
C CYS A 10 -0.01 -11.93 12.65
N VAL A 11 -0.35 -12.80 11.71
CA VAL A 11 0.13 -12.69 10.32
C VAL A 11 -0.64 -11.56 9.66
N CYS A 12 0.08 -10.54 9.19
CA CYS A 12 -0.52 -9.34 8.65
C CYS A 12 -0.68 -9.38 7.12
N PRO A 13 -1.83 -8.94 6.60
CA PRO A 13 -2.00 -8.68 5.17
C PRO A 13 -0.99 -7.63 4.69
N GLY A 14 -0.68 -7.65 3.39
CA GLY A 14 0.18 -6.62 2.79
C GLY A 14 -0.38 -5.22 3.03
N GLY A 15 0.48 -4.29 3.46
CA GLY A 15 0.09 -2.94 3.87
C GLY A 15 -0.26 -2.78 5.35
N TYR A 16 -0.20 -3.85 6.15
CA TYR A 16 -0.50 -3.85 7.59
C TYR A 16 0.63 -4.49 8.40
N GLY A 17 0.83 -4.01 9.62
CA GLY A 17 1.88 -4.44 10.54
C GLY A 17 1.51 -4.23 12.00
N GLY A 18 2.47 -4.53 12.88
CA GLY A 18 2.26 -4.55 14.32
C GLY A 18 1.61 -5.86 14.80
N THR A 19 1.58 -6.04 16.12
CA THR A 19 1.05 -7.25 16.78
C THR A 19 -0.37 -7.60 16.34
N LEU A 20 -1.22 -6.58 16.17
CA LEU A 20 -2.63 -6.73 15.81
C LEU A 20 -2.93 -6.38 14.35
N CYS A 21 -1.91 -6.15 13.52
CA CYS A 21 -2.07 -5.73 12.12
C CYS A 21 -2.89 -4.43 11.95
N ASN A 22 -2.86 -3.56 12.95
CA ASN A 22 -3.56 -2.27 12.99
C ASN A 22 -2.62 -1.07 12.86
N GLN A 23 -1.38 -1.31 12.42
CA GLN A 23 -0.38 -0.30 12.19
C GLN A 23 0.07 -0.35 10.74
N ARG A 24 0.50 0.79 10.19
CA ARG A 24 1.22 0.81 8.91
C ARG A 24 2.59 0.14 9.11
N PRO A 25 3.02 -0.77 8.23
CA PRO A 25 4.33 -1.41 8.31
C PRO A 25 5.49 -0.41 8.38
N ALA A 26 6.59 -0.83 8.99
CA ALA A 26 7.85 -0.09 8.90
C ALA A 26 8.38 -0.09 7.44
N GLY A 27 9.17 0.94 7.09
CA GLY A 27 9.68 1.15 5.74
C GLY A 27 9.26 2.51 5.17
N CYS A 28 9.31 2.64 3.84
CA CYS A 28 8.85 3.85 3.15
C CYS A 28 7.32 3.96 3.11
N GLY A 29 6.84 5.19 2.95
CA GLY A 29 5.43 5.54 2.96
C GLY A 29 4.97 6.17 4.27
N GLU A 30 3.77 6.74 4.25
CA GLU A 30 3.31 7.64 5.31
C GLU A 30 1.80 7.53 5.54
N THR A 31 1.33 8.04 6.68
CA THR A 31 -0.09 8.19 6.96
C THR A 31 -0.53 9.61 6.57
N LEU A 32 -1.46 9.71 5.62
CA LEU A 32 -2.06 10.93 5.14
C LEU A 32 -3.47 11.08 5.73
N ALA A 33 -3.83 12.32 6.07
CA ALA A 33 -5.18 12.67 6.50
C ALA A 33 -5.94 13.30 5.32
N ALA A 34 -7.04 12.67 4.92
CA ALA A 34 -7.94 13.22 3.93
C ALA A 34 -8.75 14.38 4.54
N THR A 35 -8.92 15.44 3.74
CA THR A 35 -9.75 16.60 4.07
C THR A 35 -11.04 16.60 3.24
N ASP A 36 -11.86 17.63 3.42
CA ASP A 36 -13.03 17.90 2.58
C ASP A 36 -12.65 18.54 1.22
N ARG A 37 -11.35 18.74 0.95
CA ARG A 37 -10.82 19.29 -0.29
C ARG A 37 -9.87 18.30 -0.96
N TRP A 38 -9.75 18.40 -2.27
CA TRP A 38 -8.76 17.64 -3.03
C TRP A 38 -7.34 18.04 -2.62
N GLN A 39 -6.53 17.03 -2.31
CA GLN A 39 -5.10 17.16 -2.07
C GLN A 39 -4.37 16.39 -3.16
N VAL A 40 -3.35 17.00 -3.76
CA VAL A 40 -2.54 16.38 -4.81
C VAL A 40 -1.22 15.95 -4.22
N GLU A 41 -0.99 14.64 -4.22
CA GLU A 41 0.25 14.04 -3.73
C GLU A 41 1.02 13.40 -4.88
N ARG A 42 2.35 13.58 -4.89
CA ARG A 42 3.25 12.88 -5.82
C ARG A 42 4.03 11.83 -5.04
N PHE A 43 3.87 10.57 -5.45
CA PHE A 43 4.63 9.46 -4.90
C PHE A 43 5.74 9.07 -5.86
N THR A 44 6.97 9.03 -5.35
CA THR A 44 8.13 8.54 -6.08
C THR A 44 8.69 7.34 -5.34
N PHE A 45 8.84 6.22 -6.06
CA PHE A 45 9.34 4.97 -5.51
C PHE A 45 10.15 4.24 -6.58
N GLY A 46 11.10 3.42 -6.14
CA GLY A 46 12.07 2.75 -7.00
C GLY A 46 13.50 3.05 -6.58
N ASN A 47 14.45 2.27 -7.12
CA ASN A 47 15.87 2.50 -6.90
C ASN A 47 16.58 2.49 -8.26
N ALA A 48 17.07 3.66 -8.67
CA ALA A 48 17.74 3.86 -9.96
C ALA A 48 19.06 3.07 -10.10
N GLN A 49 19.63 2.58 -9.00
CA GLN A 49 20.82 1.72 -9.03
C GLN A 49 20.49 0.27 -9.44
N ILE A 50 19.20 -0.09 -9.49
CA ILE A 50 18.74 -1.43 -9.86
C ILE A 50 18.30 -1.40 -11.32
N ALA A 51 19.16 -1.94 -12.20
CA ALA A 51 18.91 -1.99 -13.65
C ALA A 51 18.25 -3.30 -14.12
N THR A 52 18.13 -4.31 -13.24
CA THR A 52 17.55 -5.62 -13.56
C THR A 52 16.23 -5.83 -12.85
N LEU A 53 15.38 -6.69 -13.44
CA LEU A 53 14.15 -7.12 -12.79
C LEU A 53 14.47 -7.92 -11.52
N ARG A 54 13.71 -7.67 -10.46
CA ARG A 54 13.80 -8.41 -9.20
C ARG A 54 12.61 -9.34 -9.06
N ASP A 55 12.82 -10.44 -8.35
CA ASP A 55 11.74 -11.38 -8.01
C ASP A 55 10.81 -10.84 -6.92
N THR A 56 11.21 -9.77 -6.23
CA THR A 56 10.43 -9.12 -5.17
C THR A 56 10.30 -7.62 -5.39
N PHE A 57 9.17 -7.08 -4.97
CA PHE A 57 8.92 -5.64 -4.97
C PHE A 57 9.41 -4.98 -3.67
N VAL A 58 10.05 -3.83 -3.81
CA VAL A 58 10.12 -2.86 -2.71
C VAL A 58 8.75 -2.19 -2.60
N THR A 59 8.10 -2.31 -1.45
CA THR A 59 6.75 -1.79 -1.23
C THR A 59 6.81 -0.58 -0.30
N CYS A 60 6.26 0.56 -0.74
CA CYS A 60 5.98 1.70 0.12
C CYS A 60 4.49 1.72 0.49
N ASN A 61 4.19 1.81 1.78
CA ASN A 61 2.82 1.68 2.28
C ASN A 61 2.30 3.04 2.71
N TYR A 62 1.29 3.56 2.00
CA TYR A 62 0.62 4.81 2.34
C TYR A 62 -0.76 4.51 2.90
N TRP A 63 -1.09 5.10 4.04
CA TRP A 63 -2.41 4.99 4.67
C TRP A 63 -3.13 6.32 4.54
N ILE A 64 -4.29 6.34 3.86
CA ILE A 64 -5.13 7.53 3.82
C ILE A 64 -6.26 7.32 4.81
N THR A 65 -6.41 8.25 5.75
CA THR A 65 -7.38 8.17 6.85
C THR A 65 -8.37 9.32 6.78
N ALA A 66 -9.59 9.09 7.27
CA ALA A 66 -10.61 10.11 7.42
C ALA A 66 -11.37 9.90 8.75
N PRO A 67 -12.01 10.95 9.29
CA PRO A 67 -12.89 10.79 10.46
C PRO A 67 -13.99 9.76 10.21
N LEU A 68 -14.44 9.10 11.29
CA LEU A 68 -15.49 8.10 11.24
C LEU A 68 -16.74 8.65 10.54
N GLY A 69 -17.37 7.82 9.71
CA GLY A 69 -18.58 8.18 8.96
C GLY A 69 -18.31 8.95 7.66
N ARG A 70 -17.04 9.21 7.32
CA ARG A 70 -16.66 9.82 6.03
C ARG A 70 -16.18 8.77 5.04
N GLN A 71 -16.30 9.09 3.76
CA GLN A 71 -15.73 8.31 2.66
C GLN A 71 -14.50 9.01 2.12
N ILE A 72 -13.48 8.23 1.77
CA ILE A 72 -12.27 8.73 1.12
C ILE A 72 -12.44 8.52 -0.39
N GLN A 73 -12.17 9.57 -1.16
CA GLN A 73 -12.06 9.49 -2.61
C GLN A 73 -10.60 9.55 -3.02
N VAL A 74 -10.20 8.63 -3.89
CA VAL A 74 -8.84 8.60 -4.45
C VAL A 74 -8.95 8.63 -5.96
N ARG A 75 -8.17 9.50 -6.60
CA ARG A 75 -8.07 9.60 -8.05
C ARG A 75 -6.61 9.61 -8.45
N VAL A 76 -6.20 8.64 -9.28
CA VAL A 76 -4.90 8.68 -9.95
C VAL A 76 -5.01 9.66 -11.12
N THR A 77 -4.26 10.75 -11.06
CA THR A 77 -4.31 11.82 -12.08
C THR A 77 -3.29 11.60 -13.18
N TRP A 78 -2.08 11.12 -12.84
CA TRP A 78 -0.99 10.86 -13.76
C TRP A 78 -0.06 9.77 -13.22
N MET A 79 0.61 9.06 -14.12
CA MET A 79 1.69 8.13 -13.80
C MET A 79 2.89 8.41 -14.71
N GLU A 80 4.07 8.54 -14.10
CA GLU A 80 5.33 8.73 -14.81
C GLU A 80 6.02 7.37 -15.01
N GLU A 81 6.51 7.12 -16.22
CA GLU A 81 7.16 5.87 -16.63
C GLU A 81 6.42 4.55 -16.26
N PRO A 82 5.12 4.41 -16.57
CA PRO A 82 4.46 3.11 -16.42
C PRO A 82 5.15 2.07 -17.31
N LYS A 83 5.54 0.93 -16.76
CA LYS A 83 6.13 -0.16 -17.54
C LYS A 83 5.02 -1.08 -18.02
N CYS A 84 4.57 -0.85 -19.25
CA CYS A 84 3.51 -1.62 -19.88
C CYS A 84 4.06 -2.97 -20.39
N GLY A 85 3.43 -4.06 -19.97
CA GLY A 85 3.79 -5.41 -20.38
C GLY A 85 2.76 -6.43 -19.88
N THR A 86 3.07 -7.72 -19.99
CA THR A 86 2.18 -8.75 -19.43
C THR A 86 2.27 -8.74 -17.91
N GLY A 87 1.22 -8.18 -17.28
CA GLY A 87 1.14 -7.96 -15.83
C GLY A 87 2.02 -6.81 -15.35
N CYS A 88 1.93 -6.48 -14.07
CA CYS A 88 2.68 -5.38 -13.46
C CYS A 88 3.97 -5.90 -12.80
N ARG A 89 4.94 -6.34 -13.61
CA ARG A 89 6.17 -6.99 -13.11
C ARG A 89 7.23 -6.02 -12.61
N VAL A 90 7.26 -4.80 -13.14
CA VAL A 90 8.33 -3.82 -12.86
C VAL A 90 7.90 -2.81 -11.80
N ASN A 91 6.72 -2.21 -11.97
CA ASN A 91 6.14 -1.25 -11.04
C ASN A 91 4.61 -1.36 -11.03
N SER A 92 4.01 -1.04 -9.89
CA SER A 92 2.56 -1.07 -9.70
C SER A 92 2.14 -0.21 -8.52
N ILE A 93 0.89 0.26 -8.56
CA ILE A 93 0.17 0.75 -7.38
C ILE A 93 -0.96 -0.24 -7.07
N GLU A 94 -1.21 -0.51 -5.79
CA GLU A 94 -2.30 -1.40 -5.35
C GLU A 94 -3.18 -0.67 -4.32
N PRO A 95 -4.26 0.01 -4.76
CA PRO A 95 -5.22 0.63 -3.85
C PRO A 95 -5.98 -0.44 -3.04
N LYS A 96 -5.84 -0.44 -1.71
CA LYS A 96 -6.55 -1.36 -0.80
C LYS A 96 -7.69 -0.64 -0.10
N PHE A 97 -8.92 -0.87 -0.56
CA PHE A 97 -10.12 -0.15 -0.09
C PHE A 97 -11.27 -1.08 0.33
N LYS A 98 -11.05 -2.40 0.35
CA LYS A 98 -12.07 -3.36 0.82
C LYS A 98 -12.34 -3.16 2.32
N ALA A 99 -13.60 -3.33 2.71
CA ALA A 99 -14.02 -3.30 4.11
C ALA A 99 -13.33 -4.41 4.94
N ASP A 100 -13.22 -5.63 4.37
CA ASP A 100 -12.37 -6.66 4.97
C ASP A 100 -10.91 -6.46 4.54
N GLN A 101 -10.14 -5.85 5.43
CA GLN A 101 -8.72 -5.56 5.24
C GLN A 101 -7.83 -6.83 5.23
N ARG A 102 -8.39 -7.99 5.61
CA ARG A 102 -7.69 -9.28 5.54
C ARG A 102 -7.71 -9.88 4.14
N ALA A 103 -8.70 -9.48 3.33
CA ALA A 103 -8.79 -9.94 1.96
C ALA A 103 -7.70 -9.29 1.11
N THR A 104 -6.97 -10.09 0.35
CA THR A 104 -6.14 -9.55 -0.73
C THR A 104 -7.05 -8.91 -1.79
N ASN A 105 -6.53 -7.90 -2.48
CA ASN A 105 -7.22 -7.44 -3.68
C ASN A 105 -7.16 -8.53 -4.74
N PRO A 106 -8.19 -8.66 -5.60
CA PRO A 106 -8.07 -9.50 -6.78
C PRO A 106 -6.87 -8.99 -7.59
N ARG A 107 -5.97 -9.89 -7.96
CA ARG A 107 -4.85 -9.59 -8.86
C ARG A 107 -5.21 -10.01 -10.27
#